data_AF-A0A158QLA4-F1
#
_entry.id   AF-A0A158QLA4-F1
#
_cell.length_a   1.000
_cell.length_b   1.000
_cell.length_c   1.000
_cell.angle_alpha   90.00
_cell.angle_beta   90.00
_cell.angle_gamma   90.00
#
_symmetry.space_group_name_H-M   'P 1'
#
loop_
_entity.id
_entity.type
_entity.pdbx_description
1 polymer ?
#
loop_
_entity_poly.entity_id
_entity_poly.type
_entity_poly.pdbx_seq_one_letter_code
_entity_poly.pdbx_strand_id
1 'polypeptide(L)'
;MQAAAGQTYCEREENEPLYIPANTSATTIVVNAERYGFYRQNYDENGWRKIIKRLNHNYEIFSPRTRNAIISDAFAAATIGRLDYTVVLDLIGYLERERQSTVDDNWRILCSRCS
;
A
#
# COMPACT_ATOMS: atom_id res chain seq x y z
N MET A 1 4.03 -35.29 34.35
CA MET A 1 4.38 -33.86 34.26
C MET A 1 3.98 -33.38 32.88
N GLN A 2 3.19 -32.31 32.83
CA GLN A 2 2.47 -31.83 31.65
C GLN A 2 3.40 -31.28 30.55
N ALA A 3 3.09 -31.58 29.29
CA ALA A 3 3.59 -30.85 28.14
C ALA A 3 2.89 -29.49 28.09
N ALA A 4 3.65 -28.40 28.24
CA ALA A 4 3.15 -27.06 27.94
C ALA A 4 3.05 -26.92 26.42
N ALA A 5 1.84 -26.64 25.93
CA ALA A 5 1.60 -26.29 24.54
C ALA A 5 2.29 -24.94 24.24
N GLY A 6 3.55 -25.01 23.81
CA GLY A 6 4.29 -23.84 23.33
C GLY A 6 3.67 -23.36 22.03
N GLN A 7 3.17 -22.13 22.03
CA GLN A 7 2.79 -21.44 20.79
C GLN A 7 4.02 -21.42 19.88
N THR A 8 3.94 -22.15 18.77
CA THR A 8 4.98 -22.15 17.74
C THR A 8 4.78 -20.85 16.96
N TYR A 9 5.54 -19.81 17.32
CA TYR A 9 5.61 -18.62 16.49
C TYR A 9 6.39 -18.97 15.23
N CYS A 10 5.91 -18.54 14.06
CA CYS A 10 6.69 -18.62 12.84
C CYS A 10 7.86 -17.64 12.97
N GLU A 11 9.04 -18.14 13.34
CA GLU A 11 10.29 -17.39 13.23
C GLU A 11 10.51 -17.10 11.74
N ARG A 12 10.38 -15.83 11.36
CA ARG A 12 10.74 -15.34 10.02
C ARG A 12 12.00 -14.51 10.17
N GLU A 13 12.96 -14.67 9.27
CA GLU A 13 14.11 -13.78 9.20
C GLU A 13 13.64 -12.34 8.95
N GLU A 14 14.20 -11.36 9.67
CA GLU A 14 13.72 -9.97 9.71
C GLU A 14 13.72 -9.27 8.33
N ASN A 15 14.40 -9.84 7.32
CA ASN A 15 14.51 -9.27 5.97
C ASN A 15 13.98 -10.19 4.86
N GLU A 16 13.32 -11.30 5.18
CA GLU A 16 12.73 -12.16 4.16
C GLU A 16 11.37 -11.60 3.71
N PRO A 17 11.18 -11.24 2.42
CA PRO A 17 9.88 -10.83 1.91
C PRO A 17 8.86 -11.95 2.05
N LEU A 18 7.63 -11.62 2.48
CA LEU A 18 6.52 -12.57 2.40
C LEU A 18 6.10 -12.72 0.93
N TYR A 19 6.44 -13.85 0.32
CA TYR A 19 5.95 -14.21 -1.00
C TYR A 19 4.54 -14.79 -0.88
N ILE A 20 3.55 -14.07 -1.43
CA ILE A 20 2.19 -14.59 -1.57
C ILE A 20 2.05 -15.12 -3.00
N PRO A 21 1.98 -16.45 -3.20
CA PRO A 21 1.81 -17.01 -4.54
C PRO A 21 0.42 -16.62 -5.07
N ALA A 22 0.40 -15.82 -6.13
CA ALA A 22 -0.83 -15.41 -6.77
C ALA A 22 -0.64 -15.32 -8.29
N ASN A 23 -1.59 -15.85 -9.06
CA ASN A 23 -1.62 -15.66 -10.51
C ASN A 23 -2.07 -14.23 -10.81
N THR A 24 -1.10 -13.31 -10.91
CA THR A 24 -1.32 -11.87 -11.02
C THR A 24 -0.98 -11.31 -12.39
N SER A 25 -0.81 -12.15 -13.41
CA SER A 25 -0.41 -11.73 -14.76
C SER A 25 -1.24 -10.56 -15.27
N ALA A 26 -2.57 -10.59 -15.06
CA ALA A 26 -3.48 -9.51 -15.41
C ALA A 26 -4.15 -8.79 -14.21
N THR A 27 -4.02 -9.33 -12.99
CA THR A 27 -4.81 -8.87 -11.84
C THR A 27 -3.98 -8.00 -10.91
N THR A 28 -4.53 -6.85 -10.51
CA THR A 28 -3.96 -5.99 -9.47
C THR A 28 -4.32 -6.54 -8.09
N ILE A 29 -3.33 -6.67 -7.21
CA ILE A 29 -3.54 -7.12 -5.83
C ILE A 29 -3.20 -5.99 -4.87
N VAL A 30 -4.12 -5.72 -3.94
CA VAL A 30 -3.87 -4.87 -2.77
C VAL A 30 -4.03 -5.75 -1.53
N VAL A 31 -2.98 -5.88 -0.73
CA VAL A 31 -2.89 -6.94 0.31
C VAL A 31 -3.61 -6.48 1.58
N ASN A 32 -3.42 -5.23 1.96
CA ASN A 32 -4.02 -4.61 3.14
C ASN A 32 -5.18 -3.67 2.74
N ALA A 33 -6.16 -4.19 2.01
CA ALA A 33 -7.39 -3.44 1.71
C ALA A 33 -8.09 -3.03 3.01
N GLU A 34 -8.70 -1.84 3.02
CA GLU A 34 -9.29 -1.20 4.21
C GLU A 34 -8.32 -0.98 5.40
N ARG A 35 -7.04 -1.35 5.27
CA ARG A 35 -6.02 -1.13 6.30
C ARG A 35 -6.38 -1.70 7.68
N TYR A 36 -6.92 -2.93 7.72
CA TYR A 36 -7.17 -3.62 8.99
C TYR A 36 -5.89 -4.18 9.63
N GLY A 37 -4.86 -4.47 8.84
CA GLY A 37 -3.59 -4.97 9.33
C GLY A 37 -2.66 -3.86 9.81
N PHE A 38 -1.97 -4.08 10.93
CA PHE A 38 -0.88 -3.24 11.44
C PHE A 38 0.45 -3.51 10.71
N TYR A 39 0.44 -3.48 9.39
CA TYR A 39 1.62 -3.61 8.56
C TYR A 39 1.52 -2.70 7.33
N ARG A 40 2.67 -2.33 6.78
CA ARG A 40 2.76 -1.63 5.50
C ARG A 40 2.94 -2.64 4.39
N GLN A 41 2.29 -2.41 3.26
CA GLN A 41 2.47 -3.23 2.06
C GLN A 41 3.52 -2.58 1.14
N ASN A 42 4.38 -3.40 0.54
CA ASN A 42 5.30 -2.98 -0.49
C ASN A 42 5.23 -3.96 -1.66
N TYR A 43 5.26 -3.43 -2.88
CA TYR A 43 5.24 -4.20 -4.11
C TYR A 43 6.56 -4.02 -4.85
N ASP A 44 6.87 -4.96 -5.73
CA ASP A 44 7.87 -4.72 -6.76
C ASP A 44 7.37 -3.63 -7.73
N GLU A 45 8.25 -3.15 -8.62
CA GLU A 45 7.90 -2.10 -9.56
C GLU A 45 6.69 -2.49 -10.42
N ASN A 46 6.61 -3.76 -10.86
CA ASN A 46 5.48 -4.26 -11.64
C ASN A 46 4.16 -4.19 -10.88
N GLY A 47 4.14 -4.54 -9.59
CA GLY A 47 2.97 -4.42 -8.73
C GLY A 47 2.51 -2.97 -8.58
N TRP A 48 3.44 -2.05 -8.31
CA TRP A 48 3.13 -0.62 -8.26
C TRP A 48 2.56 -0.10 -9.58
N ARG A 49 3.16 -0.45 -10.72
CA ARG A 49 2.66 -0.06 -12.05
C ARG A 49 1.25 -0.58 -12.32
N LYS A 50 0.91 -1.79 -11.88
CA LYS A 50 -0.46 -2.33 -11.98
C LYS A 50 -1.46 -1.52 -11.14
N ILE A 51 -1.09 -1.18 -9.90
CA ILE A 51 -1.90 -0.34 -9.01
C ILE A 51 -2.14 1.04 -9.63
N ILE A 52 -1.07 1.69 -10.11
CA ILE A 52 -1.14 3.00 -10.79
C ILE A 52 -2.07 2.93 -11.99
N LYS A 53 -1.92 1.92 -12.85
CA LYS A 53 -2.79 1.73 -14.02
C LYS A 53 -4.25 1.57 -13.60
N ARG A 54 -4.52 0.84 -12.51
CA ARG A 54 -5.89 0.62 -12.02
C ARG A 54 -6.49 1.91 -11.46
N LEU A 55 -5.77 2.63 -10.61
CA LEU A 55 -6.20 3.93 -10.09
C LEU A 55 -6.42 4.95 -11.21
N ASN A 56 -5.58 4.93 -12.24
CA ASN A 56 -5.73 5.84 -13.36
C ASN A 56 -6.98 5.54 -14.21
N HIS A 57 -7.29 4.26 -14.41
CA HIS A 57 -8.44 3.84 -15.21
C HIS A 57 -9.77 3.93 -14.45
N ASN A 58 -9.81 3.43 -13.22
CA ASN A 58 -11.00 3.46 -12.36
C ASN A 58 -10.56 3.35 -10.88
N TYR A 59 -10.40 4.49 -10.21
CA TYR A 59 -9.99 4.56 -8.80
C TYR A 59 -11.09 4.10 -7.83
N GLU A 60 -12.37 4.12 -8.24
CA GLU A 60 -13.51 3.77 -7.38
C GLU A 60 -13.58 2.28 -7.05
N ILE A 61 -12.80 1.43 -7.73
CA ILE A 61 -12.66 0.01 -7.36
C ILE A 61 -12.06 -0.17 -5.96
N PHE A 62 -11.19 0.75 -5.55
CA PHE A 62 -10.64 0.76 -4.20
C PHE A 62 -11.47 1.69 -3.36
N SER A 63 -11.77 1.33 -2.13
CA SER A 63 -12.37 2.30 -1.21
C SER A 63 -11.42 3.48 -0.98
N PRO A 64 -11.93 4.66 -0.61
CA PRO A 64 -11.09 5.77 -0.21
C PRO A 64 -10.05 5.43 0.88
N ARG A 65 -10.43 4.60 1.86
CA ARG A 65 -9.54 4.12 2.93
C ARG A 65 -8.39 3.30 2.36
N THR A 66 -8.68 2.41 1.42
CA THR A 66 -7.68 1.61 0.70
C THR A 66 -6.75 2.51 -0.11
N ARG A 67 -7.28 3.49 -0.85
CA ARG A 67 -6.48 4.44 -1.63
C ARG A 67 -5.51 5.26 -0.77
N ASN A 68 -5.97 5.75 0.37
CA ASN A 68 -5.14 6.45 1.35
C ASN A 68 -4.03 5.54 1.91
N ALA A 69 -4.33 4.26 2.18
CA ALA A 69 -3.34 3.29 2.63
C ALA A 69 -2.25 3.06 1.56
N ILE A 70 -2.65 2.87 0.30
CA ILE A 70 -1.73 2.71 -0.84
C ILE A 70 -0.78 3.91 -0.95
N ILE A 71 -1.31 5.14 -0.90
CA ILE A 71 -0.49 6.36 -0.97
C ILE A 71 0.47 6.43 0.23
N SER A 72 -0.03 6.23 1.45
CA SER A 72 0.79 6.28 2.67
C SER A 72 1.94 5.29 2.64
N ASP A 73 1.70 4.08 2.14
CA ASP A 73 2.71 3.02 2.07
C ASP A 73 3.72 3.26 0.95
N ALA A 74 3.30 3.81 -0.19
CA ALA A 74 4.21 4.21 -1.27
C ALA A 74 5.21 5.29 -0.82
N PHE A 75 4.73 6.33 -0.12
CA PHE A 75 5.61 7.36 0.45
C PHE A 75 6.56 6.80 1.52
N ALA A 76 6.08 5.90 2.37
CA ALA A 76 6.92 5.25 3.36
C ALA A 76 8.02 4.40 2.70
N ALA A 77 7.69 3.65 1.65
CA ALA A 77 8.65 2.86 0.89
C ALA A 77 9.69 3.74 0.18
N ALA A 78 9.28 4.87 -0.40
CA ALA A 78 10.20 5.80 -1.05
C ALA A 78 11.15 6.49 -0.07
N THR A 79 10.65 6.85 1.13
CA THR A 79 11.47 7.45 2.19
C THR A 79 12.65 6.57 2.62
N ILE A 80 12.49 5.24 2.53
CA ILE A 80 13.54 4.27 2.87
C ILE A 80 14.27 3.72 1.65
N GLY A 81 14.09 4.33 0.46
CA GLY A 81 14.76 3.93 -0.78
C GLY A 81 14.30 2.59 -1.37
N ARG A 82 13.14 2.06 -0.93
CA ARG A 82 12.55 0.82 -1.47
C ARG A 82 11.62 1.04 -2.66
N LEU A 83 11.34 2.29 -3.00
CA LEU A 83 10.53 2.68 -4.15
C LEU A 83 11.08 3.99 -4.71
N ASP A 84 11.18 4.11 -6.03
CA ASP A 84 11.58 5.37 -6.67
C ASP A 84 10.45 6.41 -6.52
N TYR A 85 10.82 7.65 -6.17
CA TYR A 85 9.85 8.75 -6.06
C TYR A 85 9.10 9.02 -7.36
N THR A 86 9.68 8.73 -8.53
CA THR A 86 8.98 8.80 -9.83
C THR A 86 7.73 7.92 -9.84
N VAL A 87 7.79 6.72 -9.26
CA VAL A 87 6.63 5.82 -9.15
C VAL A 87 5.58 6.39 -8.19
N VAL A 88 6.01 7.05 -7.10
CA VAL A 88 5.10 7.72 -6.16
C VAL A 88 4.41 8.91 -6.81
N LEU A 89 5.14 9.70 -7.62
CA LEU A 89 4.59 10.83 -8.35
C LEU A 89 3.57 10.38 -9.40
N ASP A 90 3.88 9.31 -10.14
CA ASP A 90 2.94 8.68 -11.07
C ASP A 90 1.68 8.15 -10.34
N LEU A 91 1.86 7.63 -9.11
CA LEU A 91 0.77 7.16 -8.27
C LEU A 91 -0.14 8.29 -7.83
N ILE A 92 0.36 9.43 -7.39
CA ILE A 92 -0.50 10.54 -6.96
C ILE A 92 -1.16 11.29 -8.14
N GLY A 93 -0.76 11.01 -9.38
CA GLY A 93 -1.34 11.63 -10.57
C GLY A 93 -2.84 11.39 -10.76
N TYR A 94 -3.42 10.30 -10.22
CA TYR A 94 -4.88 10.10 -10.30
C TYR A 94 -5.67 11.05 -9.38
N LEU A 95 -5.02 11.66 -8.37
CA LEU A 95 -5.68 12.53 -7.39
C LEU A 95 -6.35 13.74 -8.03
N GLU A 96 -5.90 14.17 -9.22
CA GLU A 96 -6.58 15.22 -10.00
C GLU A 96 -8.04 14.88 -10.33
N ARG A 97 -8.38 13.59 -10.41
CA ARG A 97 -9.74 13.10 -10.71
C ARG A 97 -10.50 12.63 -9.47
N GLU A 98 -9.83 12.55 -8.32
CA GLU A 98 -10.41 12.05 -7.08
C GLU A 98 -11.44 13.05 -6.53
N ARG A 99 -12.71 12.63 -6.49
CA ARG A 99 -13.81 13.46 -5.94
C ARG A 99 -14.12 13.14 -4.49
N GLN A 100 -13.78 11.92 -4.05
CA GLN A 100 -14.07 11.45 -2.72
C GLN A 100 -12.81 11.50 -1.87
N SER A 101 -12.55 12.69 -1.33
CA SER A 101 -11.70 12.83 -0.16
C SER A 101 -12.51 12.41 1.07
N THR A 102 -12.78 11.11 1.29
CA THR A 102 -13.13 10.70 2.65
C THR A 102 -11.85 10.85 3.45
N VAL A 103 -11.75 11.99 4.06
CA VAL A 103 -10.84 12.15 5.13
C VAL A 103 -11.65 12.71 6.26
N ASP A 104 -11.87 11.82 7.21
CA ASP A 104 -11.92 12.21 8.61
C ASP A 104 -10.67 13.08 8.88
N ASP A 105 -10.84 14.41 8.79
CA ASP A 105 -10.07 15.49 9.44
C ASP A 105 -8.53 15.42 9.60
N ASN A 106 -7.77 14.62 8.82
CA ASN A 106 -6.30 14.51 9.00
C ASN A 106 -5.41 14.65 7.73
N TRP A 107 -5.97 14.79 6.53
CA TRP A 107 -5.19 14.90 5.28
C TRP A 107 -4.77 16.31 4.89
N ARG A 108 -5.30 17.36 5.54
CA ARG A 108 -4.87 18.74 5.26
C ARG A 108 -3.38 18.97 5.55
N ILE A 109 -2.71 18.02 6.21
CA ILE A 109 -1.29 18.08 6.57
C ILE A 109 -0.35 17.75 5.38
N LEU A 110 -0.80 17.00 4.37
CA LEU A 110 0.08 16.67 3.22
C LEU A 110 0.24 17.86 2.25
N CYS A 111 -0.80 18.68 2.08
CA CYS A 111 -0.74 19.85 1.19
C CYS A 111 -0.36 21.18 1.89
N SER A 112 -0.25 21.25 3.21
CA SER A 112 0.07 22.50 3.93
C SER A 112 1.56 22.74 4.17
N ARG A 113 2.44 21.83 3.72
CA ARG A 113 3.88 21.89 4.00
C ARG A 113 4.75 22.10 2.76
N CYS A 114 4.14 22.55 1.66
CA CYS A 114 4.85 23.27 0.60
C CYS A 114 4.61 24.77 0.81
N SER A 115 5.45 25.39 1.65
CA SER A 115 5.68 26.83 1.72
C SER A 115 7.14 27.05 2.08
#